data_AF-A0AB37R6B3-F1
#
_entry.id   AF-A0AB37R6B3-F1
#
_cell.length_a   1.000
_cell.length_b   1.000
_cell.length_c   1.000
_cell.angle_alpha   90.00
_cell.angle_beta   90.00
_cell.angle_gamma   90.00
#
_symmetry.space_group_name_H-M   'P 1'
#
loop_
_entity.id
_entity.type
_entity.pdbx_description
1 polymer ?
#
loop_
_entity_poly.entity_id
_entity_poly.type
_entity_poly.pdbx_seq_one_letter_code
_entity_poly.pdbx_strand_id
1 'polypeptide(L)' 'MAVARIDVPRQSSWSEQSIQEIDEGMSFSPWHGLEAHRPLGGVMRVRKPAYEHSAGFRSQHNGCPMHEPRG' A
#
# COMPACT_ATOMS: atom_id res chain seq x y z
N MET A 1 27.32 -1.95 -1.02
CA MET A 1 27.15 -0.56 -1.51
C MET A 1 25.77 -0.06 -1.11
N ALA A 2 25.61 1.24 -0.87
CA ALA A 2 24.30 1.80 -0.53
C ALA A 2 23.39 1.83 -1.78
N VAL A 3 22.12 1.42 -1.63
CA VAL A 3 21.13 1.41 -2.72
C VAL A 3 20.34 2.73 -2.75
N ALA A 4 19.88 3.20 -1.58
CA ALA A 4 19.18 4.47 -1.42
C ALA A 4 19.21 4.94 0.04
N ARG A 5 18.83 6.20 0.28
CA ARG A 5 18.49 6.75 1.59
C ARG A 5 17.07 7.30 1.53
N ILE A 6 16.29 7.03 2.57
CA ILE A 6 14.96 7.61 2.77
C ILE A 6 15.03 8.39 4.08
N ASP A 7 14.67 9.68 4.04
CA ASP A 7 14.60 10.55 5.20
C ASP A 7 13.12 10.83 5.51
N VAL A 8 12.67 10.42 6.70
CA VAL A 8 11.29 10.62 7.16
C VAL A 8 11.32 11.56 8.38
N PRO A 9 10.67 12.74 8.33
CA PRO A 9 10.64 13.67 9.45
C PRO A 9 9.78 13.12 10.60
N ARG A 10 9.92 13.73 11.79
CA ARG A 10 9.07 13.37 12.94
C ARG A 10 7.59 13.64 12.60
N GLN A 11 6.75 12.64 12.84
CA GLN A 11 5.30 12.73 12.67
C GLN A 11 4.59 12.68 14.03
N SER A 12 3.37 13.22 14.09
CA SER A 12 2.47 12.98 15.21
C SER A 12 2.15 11.48 15.30
N SER A 13 2.13 10.92 16.51
CA SER A 13 1.78 9.51 16.70
C SER A 13 0.30 9.21 16.40
N TRP A 14 -0.54 10.25 16.37
CA TRP A 14 -1.97 10.12 16.10
C TRP A 14 -2.53 11.40 15.48
N SER A 15 -3.39 11.24 14.47
CA SER A 15 -4.12 12.32 13.78
C SER A 15 -5.32 11.71 13.06
N GLU A 16 -6.53 12.21 13.34
CA GLU A 16 -7.76 11.78 12.64
C GLU A 16 -7.64 11.93 11.13
N GLN A 17 -7.03 13.03 10.66
CA GLN A 17 -6.84 13.28 9.24
C GLN A 17 -5.92 12.22 8.61
N SER A 18 -4.81 11.89 9.28
CA SER A 18 -3.87 10.88 8.76
C SER A 18 -4.50 9.49 8.73
N ILE A 19 -5.34 9.16 9.72
CA ILE A 19 -6.09 7.90 9.69
C ILE A 19 -7.00 7.85 8.47
N GLN A 20 -7.78 8.90 8.23
CA GLN A 20 -8.72 8.92 7.09
C GLN A 20 -7.99 8.90 5.73
N GLU A 21 -6.96 9.72 5.55
CA GLU A 21 -6.30 9.88 4.25
C GLU A 21 -5.29 8.75 3.97
N ILE A 22 -4.52 8.33 4.98
CA ILE A 22 -3.41 7.40 4.80
C ILE A 22 -3.84 5.99 5.14
N ASP A 23 -4.27 5.77 6.38
CA ASP A 23 -4.58 4.42 6.82
C ASP A 23 -5.76 3.89 6.03
N GLU A 24 -6.84 4.68 5.89
CA GLU A 24 -8.07 4.29 5.20
C GLU A 24 -8.07 4.53 3.68
N GLY A 25 -7.37 5.56 3.22
CA GLY A 25 -7.34 5.94 1.81
C GLY A 25 -6.32 5.19 0.95
N MET A 26 -5.35 4.48 1.54
CA MET A 26 -4.27 3.84 0.79
C MET A 26 -4.17 2.32 0.97
N SER A 27 -3.60 1.70 -0.08
CA SER A 27 -3.21 0.29 -0.08
C SER A 27 -1.78 0.14 -0.58
N PHE A 28 -1.08 -0.88 -0.09
CA PHE A 28 0.27 -1.22 -0.54
C PHE A 28 0.28 -2.65 -1.05
N SER A 29 0.84 -2.89 -2.24
CA SER A 29 1.02 -4.23 -2.79
C SER A 29 2.45 -4.41 -3.31
N PRO A 30 3.16 -5.49 -2.94
CA PRO A 30 4.45 -5.82 -3.55
C PRO A 30 4.37 -6.09 -5.06
N TRP A 31 3.17 -6.28 -5.59
CA TRP A 31 2.91 -6.43 -7.02
C TRP A 31 2.75 -5.08 -7.75
N HIS A 32 2.67 -3.97 -7.02
CA HIS A 32 2.79 -2.61 -7.55
C HIS A 32 4.26 -2.18 -7.57
N GLY A 33 5.02 -2.73 -8.52
CA GLY A 33 6.44 -2.44 -8.68
C GLY A 33 6.90 -2.58 -10.13
N LEU A 34 8.15 -2.22 -10.39
CA LEU A 34 8.76 -2.38 -11.70
C LEU A 34 8.79 -3.84 -12.12
N GLU A 35 8.66 -4.10 -13.43
CA GLU A 35 8.74 -5.46 -13.98
C GLU A 35 10.05 -6.17 -13.56
N ALA A 36 11.17 -5.44 -13.52
CA ALA A 36 12.46 -5.95 -13.07
C ALA A 36 12.45 -6.49 -11.63
N HIS A 37 11.51 -6.04 -10.80
CA HIS A 37 11.36 -6.45 -9.40
C HIS A 37 10.14 -7.37 -9.20
N ARG A 38 9.66 -8.00 -10.27
CA ARG A 38 8.51 -8.93 -10.22
C ARG A 38 8.69 -9.94 -9.08
N PRO A 39 7.73 -10.06 -8.15
CA PRO A 39 7.84 -11.03 -7.07
C PRO A 39 7.86 -12.48 -7.55
N LEU A 40 8.75 -13.29 -6.95
CA LEU A 40 8.97 -14.70 -7.30
C LEU A 40 8.66 -15.63 -6.12
N GLY A 41 8.38 -16.90 -6.44
CA GLY A 41 8.07 -17.95 -5.45
C GLY A 41 6.57 -18.07 -5.09
N GLY A 42 6.21 -19.18 -4.44
CA GLY A 42 4.81 -19.53 -4.13
C GLY A 42 4.13 -18.52 -3.21
N VAL A 43 4.78 -18.14 -2.11
CA VAL A 43 4.26 -17.16 -1.15
C VAL A 43 3.99 -15.82 -1.81
N MET A 44 4.94 -15.31 -2.60
CA MET A 44 4.74 -14.03 -3.28
C MET A 44 3.60 -14.07 -4.29
N ARG A 45 3.43 -15.18 -5.04
CA ARG A 45 2.31 -15.34 -5.97
C ARG A 45 0.95 -15.31 -5.26
N VAL A 46 0.83 -15.94 -4.10
CA VAL A 46 -0.40 -15.92 -3.29
C VAL A 46 -0.70 -14.52 -2.73
N ARG A 47 0.33 -13.69 -2.49
CA ARG A 47 0.12 -12.32 -2.02
C ARG A 47 -0.66 -11.46 -3.02
N LYS A 48 -0.57 -11.69 -4.33
CA LYS A 48 -1.31 -10.85 -5.31
C LYS A 48 -2.82 -10.83 -5.03
N PRO A 49 -3.54 -11.96 -5.11
CA PRO A 49 -4.99 -11.96 -4.85
C PRO A 49 -5.32 -11.62 -3.38
N ALA A 50 -4.44 -11.96 -2.42
CA ALA A 50 -4.69 -11.62 -1.02
C ALA A 50 -4.72 -10.10 -0.78
N TYR A 51 -3.78 -9.36 -1.38
CA TYR A 51 -3.74 -7.90 -1.27
C TYR A 51 -4.87 -7.24 -2.07
N GLU A 52 -5.19 -7.74 -3.26
CA GLU A 52 -6.33 -7.25 -4.07
C GLU A 52 -7.66 -7.42 -3.31
N HIS A 53 -7.89 -8.58 -2.69
CA HIS A 53 -9.09 -8.82 -1.89
C HIS A 53 -9.14 -7.95 -0.63
N SER A 54 -8.02 -7.81 0.09
CA SER A 54 -7.95 -6.97 1.28
C SER A 54 -8.25 -5.51 0.94
N ALA A 55 -7.65 -4.99 -0.14
CA ALA A 55 -7.89 -3.63 -0.59
C ALA A 55 -9.35 -3.43 -1.03
N GLY A 56 -9.90 -4.35 -1.84
CA GLY A 56 -11.29 -4.30 -2.28
C GLY A 56 -12.28 -4.32 -1.11
N PHE A 57 -12.04 -5.16 -0.10
CA PHE A 57 -12.88 -5.22 1.10
C PHE A 57 -12.86 -3.88 1.85
N ARG A 58 -11.68 -3.33 2.13
CA ARG A 58 -11.53 -2.07 2.88
C ARG A 58 -12.15 -0.89 2.14
N SER A 59 -11.96 -0.83 0.81
CA SER A 59 -12.55 0.20 -0.03
C SER A 59 -14.09 0.21 0.00
N GLN A 60 -14.73 -0.93 0.30
CA GLN A 60 -16.19 -1.02 0.42
C GLN A 60 -16.68 -0.71 1.83
N HIS A 61 -15.89 -1.02 2.86
CA HIS A 61 -16.33 -0.96 4.25
C HIS A 61 -15.91 0.32 4.99
N ASN A 62 -14.85 1.00 4.55
CA ASN A 62 -14.28 2.15 5.26
C ASN A 62 -14.85 3.49 4.75
N GLY A 63 -15.97 3.46 4.01
CA GLY A 63 -16.77 4.63 3.64
C GLY A 63 -16.23 5.45 2.47
N CYS A 64 -14.93 5.37 2.14
CA CYS A 64 -14.33 6.03 0.99
C CYS A 64 -13.64 5.01 0.07
N PRO A 65 -13.95 4.99 -1.24
CA PRO A 65 -13.20 4.17 -2.17
C PRO A 65 -11.72 4.55 -2.18
N MET A 66 -10.82 3.58 -2.06
CA MET A 66 -9.40 3.84 -2.23
C MET A 66 -9.13 4.21 -3.69
N HIS A 67 -8.39 5.30 -3.91
CA HIS A 67 -8.07 5.80 -5.24
C HIS A 67 -6.57 5.67 -5.50
N GLU A 68 -6.22 4.82 -6.47
CA GLU A 68 -4.83 4.72 -6.94
C GLU A 68 -4.39 6.05 -7.57
N PRO A 69 -3.19 6.56 -7.23
CA PRO A 69 -2.60 7.71 -7.90
C PRO A 69 -2.49 7.44 -9.39
N ARG A 70 -3.05 8.34 -10.21
CA ARG A 70 -2.83 8.31 -11.67
C ARG A 70 -1.53 9.05 -11.94
N GLY A 71 -0.44 8.28 -12.06
CA GLY A 71 0.83 8.74 -12.62
C GLY A 71 0.74 8.95 -14.13
#